data_AF-A0A378QVH3-F1
#
_entry.id   AF-A0A378QVH3-F1
#
_cell.length_a   1.000
_cell.length_b   1.000
_cell.length_c   1.000
_cell.angle_alpha   90.00
_cell.angle_beta   90.00
_cell.angle_gamma   90.00
#
_symmetry.space_group_name_H-M   'P 1'
#
loop_
_entity.id
_entity.type
_entity.pdbx_description
1 polymer ?
#
loop_
_entity_poly.entity_id
_entity_poly.type
_entity_poly.pdbx_seq_one_letter_code
_entity_poly.pdbx_strand_id
1 'polypeptide(L)'
;MMPVETVMEKPSFKHAWYNNQFALIPVQTIYEPFTVAALYEIVKIGEQIVRSMTMLTTNADNHPFMLQFHKPEDEKRSIVVIEPEHRQDWLNMHHEDAFELLKPMGAGYVAEHLPKPKKPLKTAQMDVFNG
;
A
#
# COMPACT_ATOMS: atom_id res chain seq x y z
N MET A 1 4.95 1.87 -4.60
CA MET A 1 3.56 1.57 -5.00
C MET A 1 3.55 1.42 -6.50
N MET A 2 2.78 0.45 -7.01
CA MET A 2 2.73 0.09 -8.42
C MET A 2 1.29 0.21 -8.95
N PRO A 3 1.03 1.11 -9.90
CA PRO A 3 -0.27 1.20 -10.59
C PRO A 3 -0.61 -0.10 -11.31
N VAL A 4 -1.79 -0.65 -11.05
CA VAL A 4 -2.26 -1.89 -11.70
C VAL A 4 -2.36 -1.71 -13.21
N GLU A 5 -2.64 -0.50 -13.68
CA GLU A 5 -2.82 -0.18 -15.10
C GLU A 5 -1.50 -0.27 -15.88
N THR A 6 -0.35 -0.18 -15.20
CA THR A 6 0.98 -0.18 -15.84
C THR A 6 1.90 -1.30 -15.33
N VAL A 7 1.38 -2.20 -14.49
CA VAL A 7 2.17 -3.27 -13.85
C VAL A 7 2.84 -4.20 -14.86
N MET A 8 2.18 -4.43 -16.00
CA MET A 8 2.68 -5.27 -17.10
C MET A 8 3.75 -4.58 -17.96
N GLU A 9 3.90 -3.26 -17.84
CA GLU A 9 4.80 -2.45 -18.66
C GLU A 9 6.08 -2.07 -17.93
N LYS A 10 6.00 -1.84 -16.61
CA LYS A 10 7.11 -1.32 -15.81
C LYS A 10 8.19 -2.39 -15.55
N PRO A 11 9.45 -2.20 -16.01
CA PRO A 11 10.51 -3.20 -15.86
C PRO A 11 10.73 -3.69 -14.43
N SER A 12 10.53 -2.81 -13.43
CA SER A 12 10.79 -3.12 -12.02
C SER A 12 9.91 -4.22 -11.42
N PHE A 13 8.69 -4.44 -11.94
CA PHE A 13 7.78 -5.46 -11.38
C PHE A 13 7.01 -6.25 -12.44
N LYS A 14 7.26 -6.00 -13.72
CA LYS A 14 6.74 -6.80 -14.84
C LYS A 14 7.02 -8.30 -14.64
N HIS A 15 8.26 -8.64 -14.25
CA HIS A 15 8.66 -10.03 -14.02
C HIS A 15 7.89 -10.66 -12.85
N ALA A 16 7.76 -9.92 -11.74
CA ALA A 16 6.97 -10.35 -10.59
C ALA A 16 5.51 -10.63 -10.95
N TRP A 17 4.91 -9.80 -11.81
CA TRP A 17 3.56 -10.02 -12.32
C TRP A 17 3.45 -11.32 -13.13
N TYR A 18 4.25 -11.48 -14.20
CA TYR A 18 4.16 -12.65 -15.07
C TYR A 18 4.52 -13.98 -14.39
N ASN A 19 5.28 -13.94 -13.30
CA ASN A 19 5.63 -15.11 -12.51
C ASN A 19 4.67 -15.39 -11.34
N ASN A 20 3.52 -14.70 -11.27
CA ASN A 20 2.52 -14.87 -10.22
C ASN A 20 3.11 -14.65 -8.81
N GLN A 21 4.05 -13.70 -8.64
CA GLN A 21 4.70 -13.43 -7.37
C GLN A 21 3.84 -12.52 -6.50
N PHE A 22 2.65 -13.00 -6.17
CA PHE A 22 1.68 -12.30 -5.35
C PHE A 22 2.01 -12.40 -3.86
N ALA A 23 1.78 -11.31 -3.15
CA ALA A 23 1.96 -11.20 -1.70
C ALA A 23 0.80 -10.45 -1.06
N LEU A 24 0.62 -10.67 0.24
CA LEU A 24 -0.29 -9.89 1.09
C LEU A 24 0.55 -9.09 2.09
N ILE A 25 0.30 -7.79 2.16
CA ILE A 25 0.87 -6.94 3.21
C ILE A 25 -0.19 -6.78 4.30
N PRO A 26 0.02 -7.35 5.50
CA PRO A 26 -0.88 -7.14 6.62
C PRO A 26 -0.77 -5.70 7.11
N VAL A 27 -1.91 -5.03 7.28
CA VAL A 27 -2.01 -3.68 7.80
C VAL A 27 -2.77 -3.72 9.11
N GLN A 28 -2.10 -3.31 10.19
CA GLN A 28 -2.72 -3.14 11.50
C GLN A 28 -3.50 -1.81 11.52
N THR A 29 -4.75 -1.87 11.95
CA THR A 29 -5.58 -0.68 12.18
C THR A 29 -6.08 -0.62 13.63
N ILE A 30 -6.85 0.41 13.95
CA ILE A 30 -7.49 0.58 15.26
C ILE A 30 -8.61 -0.45 15.47
N TYR A 31 -9.39 -0.72 14.42
CA TYR A 31 -10.58 -1.57 14.50
C TYR A 31 -10.23 -3.02 14.13
N GLU A 32 -9.97 -3.27 12.85
CA GLU A 32 -9.69 -4.61 12.35
C GLU A 32 -8.53 -4.60 11.34
N PRO A 33 -7.60 -5.56 11.42
CA PRO A 33 -6.51 -5.66 10.46
C PRO A 33 -7.04 -6.12 9.10
N PHE A 34 -6.46 -5.59 8.04
CA PHE A 34 -6.77 -5.99 6.67
C PHE A 34 -5.49 -6.29 5.87
N THR A 35 -5.65 -6.80 4.65
CA THR A 35 -4.53 -7.21 3.80
C THR A 35 -4.51 -6.46 2.48
N VAL A 36 -3.35 -5.88 2.13
CA VAL A 36 -3.15 -5.17 0.87
C VAL A 36 -2.52 -6.07 -0.18
N ALA A 37 -3.04 -6.00 -1.41
CA ALA A 37 -2.48 -6.68 -2.56
C ALA A 37 -1.07 -6.15 -2.88
N ALA A 38 -0.11 -7.05 -3.04
CA ALA A 38 1.26 -6.71 -3.35
C ALA A 38 1.91 -7.69 -4.31
N LEU A 39 3.01 -7.26 -4.92
CA LEU A 39 3.97 -8.13 -5.59
C LEU A 39 5.24 -8.22 -4.77
N TYR A 40 5.94 -9.33 -4.86
CA TYR A 40 7.28 -9.50 -4.32
C TYR A 40 8.27 -9.91 -5.41
N GLU A 41 9.55 -9.59 -5.21
CA GLU A 41 10.62 -10.07 -6.07
C GLU A 41 11.83 -10.47 -5.21
N ILE A 42 12.54 -11.50 -5.69
CA ILE A 42 13.80 -11.94 -5.10
C ILE A 42 14.85 -11.93 -6.22
N VAL A 43 15.81 -11.02 -6.13
CA VAL A 43 16.84 -10.83 -7.16
C VAL A 43 18.22 -11.05 -6.54
N LYS A 44 19.10 -11.74 -7.25
CA LYS A 44 20.51 -11.85 -6.89
C LYS A 44 21.30 -10.76 -7.62
N ILE A 45 21.95 -9.87 -6.86
CA ILE A 45 22.81 -8.80 -7.37
C ILE A 45 24.22 -9.08 -6.88
N GLY A 46 25.09 -9.56 -7.78
CA GLY A 46 26.40 -10.11 -7.39
C GLY A 46 26.23 -11.31 -6.45
N GLU A 47 26.73 -11.21 -5.22
CA GLU A 47 26.56 -12.22 -4.17
C GLU A 47 25.36 -11.96 -3.24
N GLN A 48 24.74 -10.78 -3.33
CA GLN A 48 23.66 -10.38 -2.44
C GLN A 48 22.30 -10.86 -2.96
N ILE A 49 21.49 -11.45 -2.08
CA ILE A 49 20.07 -11.71 -2.33
C ILE A 49 19.28 -10.52 -1.82
N VAL A 50 18.59 -9.81 -2.72
CA VAL A 50 17.71 -8.69 -2.42
C VAL A 50 16.27 -9.17 -2.51
N ARG A 51 15.49 -8.88 -1.48
CA ARG A 51 14.03 -9.11 -1.46
C ARG A 51 13.34 -7.76 -1.46
N SER A 52 12.43 -7.56 -2.41
CA SER A 52 11.65 -6.34 -2.55
C SER A 52 10.17 -6.67 -2.60
N MET A 53 9.35 -5.67 -2.26
CA MET A 53 7.90 -5.76 -2.40
C MET A 53 7.32 -4.39 -2.79
N THR A 54 6.17 -4.41 -3.45
CA THR A 54 5.41 -3.19 -3.74
C THR A 54 3.92 -3.43 -3.58
N MET A 55 3.23 -2.47 -2.95
CA MET A 55 1.76 -2.44 -2.95
C MET A 55 1.23 -2.12 -4.34
N LEU A 56 0.15 -2.80 -4.72
CA LEU A 56 -0.64 -2.49 -5.90
C LEU A 56 -1.66 -1.39 -5.59
N THR A 57 -1.89 -0.50 -6.56
CA THR A 57 -2.80 0.63 -6.42
C THR A 57 -3.66 0.83 -7.66
N THR A 58 -4.92 1.23 -7.47
CA THR A 58 -5.84 1.64 -8.54
C THR A 58 -6.01 3.16 -8.54
N ASN A 59 -6.42 3.73 -9.68
CA ASN A 59 -6.98 5.08 -9.69
C ASN A 59 -8.16 5.19 -8.69
N ALA A 60 -8.28 6.34 -8.02
CA ALA A 60 -9.28 6.61 -7.02
C ALA A 60 -9.85 8.04 -7.10
N ASP A 61 -9.78 8.69 -8.26
CA ASP A 61 -10.24 10.07 -8.43
C ASP A 61 -11.76 10.21 -8.18
N ASN A 62 -12.50 9.13 -8.41
CA ASN A 62 -13.95 9.09 -8.16
C ASN A 62 -14.32 8.48 -6.81
N HIS A 63 -13.35 8.15 -5.95
CA HIS A 63 -13.62 7.51 -4.66
C HIS A 63 -13.95 8.58 -3.60
N PRO A 64 -15.17 8.60 -3.03
CA PRO A 64 -15.65 9.70 -2.18
C PRO A 64 -14.77 9.96 -0.96
N PHE A 65 -14.17 8.90 -0.43
CA PHE A 65 -13.24 8.97 0.70
C PHE A 65 -11.81 9.35 0.29
N MET A 66 -11.30 8.92 -0.88
CA MET A 66 -9.91 9.19 -1.26
C MET A 66 -9.69 10.62 -1.78
N LEU A 67 -10.78 11.27 -2.23
CA LEU A 67 -10.78 12.69 -2.61
C LEU A 67 -10.33 13.64 -1.49
N GLN A 68 -10.43 13.21 -0.24
CA GLN A 68 -10.02 14.00 0.93
C GLN A 68 -8.49 14.00 1.16
N PHE A 69 -7.74 13.18 0.43
CA PHE A 69 -6.30 12.97 0.60
C PHE A 69 -5.51 13.41 -0.64
N HIS A 70 -4.19 13.62 -0.49
CA HIS A 70 -3.28 14.12 -1.53
C HIS A 70 -3.58 15.56 -2.01
N LYS A 71 -2.64 16.22 -2.70
CA LYS A 71 -2.89 17.57 -3.22
C LYS A 71 -3.99 17.53 -4.29
N PRO A 72 -4.80 18.60 -4.45
CA PRO A 72 -5.91 18.62 -5.41
C PRO A 72 -5.52 18.24 -6.85
N GLU A 73 -4.29 18.54 -7.26
CA GLU A 73 -3.81 18.38 -8.64
C GLU A 73 -3.11 17.03 -8.88
N ASP A 74 -2.92 16.23 -7.83
CA ASP A 74 -2.34 14.90 -7.93
C ASP A 74 -3.43 13.86 -8.18
N GLU A 75 -3.18 12.94 -9.12
CA GLU A 75 -4.00 11.73 -9.32
C GLU A 75 -4.17 11.00 -7.99
N LYS A 76 -5.42 10.68 -7.63
CA LYS A 76 -5.70 9.92 -6.41
C LYS A 76 -5.46 8.44 -6.67
N ARG A 77 -4.74 7.81 -5.76
CA ARG A 77 -4.48 6.37 -5.79
C ARG A 77 -4.95 5.73 -4.51
N SER A 78 -5.69 4.63 -4.64
CA SER A 78 -6.08 3.76 -3.52
C SER A 78 -5.23 2.51 -3.55
N ILE A 79 -4.88 2.01 -2.36
CA ILE A 79 -4.45 0.62 -2.21
C ILE A 79 -5.59 -0.33 -2.60
N VAL A 80 -5.24 -1.55 -2.98
CA VAL A 80 -6.20 -2.64 -3.19
C VAL A 80 -6.23 -3.52 -1.96
N VAL A 81 -7.40 -3.70 -1.37
CA VAL A 81 -7.61 -4.60 -0.23
C VAL A 81 -8.09 -5.96 -0.73
N ILE A 82 -7.44 -7.03 -0.27
CA ILE A 82 -7.85 -8.41 -0.52
C ILE A 82 -8.64 -8.88 0.69
N GLU A 83 -9.92 -9.19 0.47
CA GLU A 83 -10.82 -9.68 1.50
C GLU A 83 -10.37 -11.05 2.04
N PRO A 84 -10.65 -11.37 3.33
CA PRO A 84 -10.19 -12.60 3.98
C PRO A 84 -10.40 -13.88 3.18
N GLU A 85 -11.57 -14.03 2.56
CA GLU A 85 -12.00 -15.15 1.74
C GLU A 85 -11.17 -15.35 0.47
N HIS A 86 -10.60 -14.27 -0.08
CA HIS A 86 -9.84 -14.29 -1.33
C HIS A 86 -8.32 -14.30 -1.12
N ARG A 87 -7.85 -14.32 0.13
CA ARG A 87 -6.41 -14.30 0.43
C ARG A 87 -5.66 -15.48 -0.18
N GLN A 88 -6.23 -16.69 -0.06
CA GLN A 88 -5.58 -17.88 -0.58
C GLN A 88 -5.62 -17.93 -2.10
N ASP A 89 -6.73 -17.48 -2.70
CA ASP A 89 -6.86 -17.32 -4.14
C ASP A 89 -5.77 -16.38 -4.65
N TRP A 90 -5.70 -15.16 -4.10
CA TRP A 90 -4.70 -14.15 -4.46
C TRP A 90 -3.26 -14.68 -4.44
N LEU A 91 -2.88 -15.41 -3.38
CA LEU A 91 -1.52 -15.94 -3.24
C LEU A 91 -1.17 -17.05 -4.26
N ASN A 92 -2.18 -17.69 -4.85
CA ASN A 92 -2.01 -18.79 -5.81
C ASN A 92 -2.51 -18.46 -7.22
N MET A 93 -3.02 -17.24 -7.44
CA MET A 93 -3.72 -16.85 -8.65
C MET A 93 -2.76 -16.78 -9.85
N HIS A 94 -3.26 -17.06 -11.05
CA HIS A 94 -2.53 -16.74 -12.27
C HIS A 94 -2.71 -15.26 -12.63
N HIS A 95 -1.68 -14.59 -13.11
CA HIS A 95 -1.70 -13.15 -13.34
C HIS A 95 -2.77 -12.68 -14.34
N GLU A 96 -3.21 -13.56 -15.24
CA GLU A 96 -4.31 -13.28 -16.18
C GLU A 96 -5.65 -13.07 -15.45
N ASP A 97 -5.85 -13.72 -14.30
CA ASP A 97 -7.08 -13.66 -13.50
C ASP A 97 -6.99 -12.59 -12.40
N ALA A 98 -5.80 -12.07 -12.11
CA ALA A 98 -5.52 -11.16 -10.99
C ALA A 98 -6.43 -9.92 -10.96
N PHE A 99 -6.81 -9.39 -12.13
CA PHE A 99 -7.66 -8.21 -12.23
C PHE A 99 -9.06 -8.40 -11.61
N GLU A 100 -9.54 -9.64 -11.42
CA GLU A 100 -10.81 -9.92 -10.75
C GLU A 100 -10.83 -9.49 -9.28
N LEU A 101 -9.67 -9.47 -8.63
CA LEU A 101 -9.49 -9.09 -7.23
C LEU A 101 -8.92 -7.67 -7.07
N LEU A 102 -8.43 -7.04 -8.15
CA LEU A 102 -7.83 -5.69 -8.13
C LEU A 102 -8.87 -4.57 -8.20
N LYS A 103 -9.74 -4.51 -7.19
CA LYS A 103 -10.83 -3.54 -7.10
C LYS A 103 -10.48 -2.38 -6.16
N PRO A 104 -11.04 -1.17 -6.40
CA PRO A 104 -10.97 -0.09 -5.43
C PRO A 104 -11.53 -0.53 -4.07
N MET A 105 -11.06 0.09 -2.99
CA MET A 105 -11.61 -0.14 -1.65
C MET A 105 -13.12 0.12 -1.63
N GLY A 106 -13.85 -0.67 -0.85
CA GLY A 106 -15.28 -0.46 -0.64
C GLY A 106 -15.58 0.77 0.22
N ALA A 107 -16.85 1.15 0.30
CA ALA A 107 -17.31 2.29 1.12
C ALA A 107 -17.22 2.05 2.65
N GLY A 108 -16.91 0.82 3.09
CA GLY A 108 -16.81 0.46 4.51
C GLY A 108 -15.54 0.93 5.22
N TYR A 109 -14.55 1.44 4.48
CA TYR A 109 -13.30 1.92 5.05
C TYR A 109 -13.41 3.39 5.49
N VAL A 110 -12.95 3.68 6.70
CA VAL A 110 -12.96 5.02 7.30
C VAL A 110 -11.55 5.43 7.71
N ALA A 111 -11.32 6.74 7.85
CA ALA A 111 -10.12 7.29 8.47
C ALA A 111 -10.49 8.28 9.55
N GLU A 112 -9.68 8.28 10.60
CA GLU A 112 -9.74 9.24 11.69
C GLU A 112 -8.49 10.11 11.67
N HIS A 113 -8.65 11.40 11.99
CA HIS A 113 -7.52 12.30 12.11
C HIS A 113 -6.71 11.97 13.37
N LEU A 114 -5.55 11.34 13.18
CA LEU A 114 -4.63 10.94 14.25
C LEU A 114 -3.32 11.73 14.15
N PRO A 115 -3.27 12.98 14.68
CA PRO A 115 -2.08 13.80 14.60
C PRO A 115 -0.96 13.17 15.43
N LYS A 116 0.27 13.19 14.91
CA LYS A 116 1.44 12.79 15.69
C LYS A 116 1.49 13.65 16.98
N PRO A 117 1.63 13.05 18.17
CA PRO A 117 1.76 13.82 19.39
C PRO A 117 2.97 14.76 19.25
N LYS A 118 2.77 16.05 19.52
CA LYS A 118 3.85 17.03 19.53
C LYS A 118 4.84 16.60 20.60
N LYS A 119 6.07 16.26 20.21
CA LYS A 119 7.15 16.11 21.20
C LYS A 119 7.29 17.48 21.89
N PRO A 120 7.33 17.55 23.23
CA PRO A 120 7.65 18.79 23.90
C PRO A 120 9.00 19.26 23.38
N LEU A 121 9.05 20.49 22.88
CA LEU A 121 10.30 21.14 22.52
C LEU A 121 11.10 21.30 23.82
N LYS A 122 12.14 20.49 24.00
CA LYS A 122 13.18 20.81 24.98
C LYS A 122 14.04 21.92 24.37
N THR A 123 13.59 23.16 24.51
CA THR A 123 14.41 24.33 24.22
C THR A 123 15.20 24.67 25.48
N ALA A 124 16.52 24.82 25.36
CA ALA A 124 17.43 25.20 26.46
C ALA A 124 17.03 26.53 27.16
N GLN A 125 16.08 27.27 26.60
CA GLN A 125 15.55 28.52 27.14
C GLN A 125 14.58 28.34 28.32
N MET A 126 14.02 27.14 28.53
CA MET A 126 13.12 26.87 29.67
C MET A 126 13.86 26.65 31.00
N ASP A 127 15.16 26.37 30.98
CA ASP A 127 15.95 26.09 32.19
C ASP A 127 16.48 27.37 32.87
N VAL A 128 16.30 28.56 32.25
CA VAL A 128 16.85 29.84 32.76
C VAL A 128 15.95 30.50 33.80
N PHE A 129 14.66 30.13 33.86
CA PHE A 129 13.68 30.78 34.75
C PHE A 129 13.26 29.91 35.95
N ASN A 130 13.86 28.72 36.10
CA ASN A 130 13.60 27.79 37.22
C ASN A 130 14.80 27.62 38.16
N GLY A 131 15.71 28.60 38.21
CA GLY A 131 16.83 28.68 39.16
C GLY A 131 16.52 29.62 40.33
#